data_AF-A0A2G2DZN7-F1
#
_entry.id   AF-A0A2G2DZN7-F1
#
_cell.length_a   1.000
_cell.length_b   1.000
_cell.length_c   1.000
_cell.angle_alpha   90.00
_cell.angle_beta   90.00
_cell.angle_gamma   90.00
#
_symmetry.space_group_name_H-M   'P 1'
#
loop_
_entity.id
_entity.type
_entity.pdbx_description
1 polymer ?
#
loop_
_entity_poly.entity_id
_entity_poly.type
_entity_poly.pdbx_seq_one_letter_code
_entity_poly.pdbx_strand_id
1 'polypeptide(L)'
;MNTFYRILFLIFISTTVLLSCNKDKTLAECGLEHCTPGAVSYENDIKPLIQQSCATNLGAGTGCHDAWIFDYDNIKTSVDGGIFWSVIESGYMPKMPNSFGIVGLTQEEYEMFECWICDGAPEN
;
A
#
# COMPACT_ATOMS: atom_id res chain seq x y z
N MET A 1 34.30 -39.38 8.50
CA MET A 1 33.29 -38.71 7.65
C MET A 1 33.97 -38.30 6.36
N ASN A 2 33.58 -38.92 5.25
CA ASN A 2 34.33 -38.91 3.98
C ASN A 2 34.47 -37.47 3.45
N THR A 3 35.67 -37.03 3.08
CA THR A 3 35.95 -35.65 2.63
C THR A 3 35.02 -35.21 1.49
N PHE A 4 34.59 -36.18 0.67
CA PHE A 4 33.61 -36.02 -0.38
C PHE A 4 32.21 -35.58 0.11
N TYR A 5 31.75 -36.11 1.25
CA TYR A 5 30.46 -35.74 1.86
C TYR A 5 30.48 -34.33 2.45
N ARG A 6 31.64 -33.85 2.92
CA ARG A 6 31.80 -32.48 3.43
C ARG A 6 31.70 -31.44 2.31
N ILE A 7 32.28 -31.75 1.14
CA ILE A 7 32.22 -30.87 -0.03
C ILE A 7 30.79 -30.79 -0.59
N LEU A 8 30.09 -31.92 -0.69
CA LEU A 8 28.69 -31.95 -1.14
C LEU A 8 27.76 -31.18 -0.19
N PHE A 9 27.99 -31.26 1.12
CA PHE A 9 27.19 -30.54 2.12
C PHE A 9 27.38 -29.02 2.03
N LEU A 10 28.61 -28.54 1.78
CA LEU A 10 28.89 -27.11 1.60
C LEU A 10 28.28 -26.54 0.32
N ILE A 11 28.27 -27.31 -0.77
CA ILE A 11 27.63 -26.91 -2.03
C ILE A 11 26.11 -26.80 -1.85
N PHE A 12 25.49 -27.73 -1.13
CA PHE A 12 24.05 -27.73 -0.86
C PHE A 12 23.61 -26.54 0.02
N ILE A 13 24.42 -26.15 1.01
CA ILE A 13 24.15 -24.96 1.83
C ILE A 13 24.26 -23.69 0.96
N SER A 14 25.27 -23.59 0.10
CA SER A 14 25.48 -22.41 -0.75
C SER A 14 24.35 -22.19 -1.77
N THR A 15 23.67 -23.23 -2.25
CA THR A 15 22.56 -23.07 -3.21
C THR A 15 21.26 -22.61 -2.54
N THR A 16 21.05 -22.89 -1.25
CA THR A 16 19.84 -22.47 -0.52
C THR A 16 19.81 -20.97 -0.20
N VAL A 17 20.97 -20.32 -0.07
CA VAL A 17 21.04 -18.88 0.26
C VAL A 17 20.62 -17.99 -0.93
N LEU A 18 20.82 -18.47 -2.16
CA LEU A 18 20.48 -17.70 -3.38
C LEU A 18 18.99 -17.68 -3.73
N LEU A 19 18.17 -18.54 -3.08
CA LEU A 19 16.71 -18.57 -3.28
C LEU A 19 15.95 -17.72 -2.24
N SER A 20 16.65 -17.09 -1.29
CA SER A 20 16.02 -16.24 -0.28
C SER A 20 15.78 -14.78 -0.72
N CYS A 21 16.18 -14.41 -1.94
CA CYS A 21 15.68 -13.18 -2.57
C CYS A 21 14.27 -13.43 -3.13
N ASN A 22 13.31 -13.64 -2.22
CA ASN A 22 11.91 -13.49 -2.59
C ASN A 22 11.70 -12.01 -2.88
N LYS A 23 11.44 -11.71 -4.15
CA LYS A 23 10.94 -10.44 -4.71
C LYS A 23 10.56 -9.45 -3.61
N ASP A 24 11.50 -8.60 -3.22
CA ASP A 24 11.13 -7.25 -2.82
C ASP A 24 10.41 -6.71 -4.05
N LYS A 25 9.08 -6.66 -3.97
CA LYS A 25 8.35 -5.66 -4.73
C LYS A 25 8.87 -4.35 -4.15
N THR A 26 10.00 -3.89 -4.66
CA THR A 26 10.37 -2.49 -4.57
C THR A 26 9.11 -1.77 -5.01
N LEU A 27 8.45 -1.09 -4.07
CA LEU A 27 7.47 -0.08 -4.40
C LEU A 27 8.10 0.69 -5.55
N ALA A 28 7.38 0.76 -6.68
CA ALA A 28 7.84 1.47 -7.86
C ALA A 28 8.57 2.74 -7.40
N GLU A 29 9.81 2.96 -7.88
CA GLU A 29 10.65 4.09 -7.47
C GLU A 29 9.76 5.30 -7.19
N CYS A 30 9.60 5.64 -5.90
CA CYS A 30 8.66 6.66 -5.49
C CYS A 30 8.96 7.93 -6.27
N GLY A 31 8.01 8.33 -7.13
CA GLY A 31 8.25 9.31 -8.20
C GLY A 31 8.36 10.74 -7.69
N LEU A 32 8.18 10.95 -6.39
CA LEU A 32 8.19 12.24 -5.73
C LEU A 32 9.52 12.48 -5.00
N GLU A 33 10.33 13.40 -5.53
CA GLU A 33 11.51 13.96 -4.84
C GLU A 33 11.14 14.70 -3.54
N HIS A 34 9.86 14.88 -3.23
CA HIS A 34 9.38 15.77 -2.17
C HIS A 34 8.71 15.05 -0.99
N CYS A 35 8.65 13.71 -1.00
CA CYS A 35 8.15 12.96 0.14
C CYS A 35 9.21 12.92 1.25
N THR A 36 8.98 13.68 2.32
CA THR A 36 9.80 13.58 3.54
C THR A 36 9.31 12.41 4.39
N PRO A 37 10.16 11.43 4.74
CA PRO A 37 9.78 10.34 5.63
C PRO A 37 9.17 10.83 6.94
N GLY A 38 8.06 10.22 7.36
CA GLY A 38 7.32 10.55 8.57
C GLY A 38 6.50 11.84 8.52
N ALA A 39 6.47 12.56 7.38
CA ALA A 39 5.73 13.82 7.27
C ALA A 39 4.22 13.64 7.14
N VAL A 40 3.75 12.51 6.59
CA VAL A 40 2.33 12.18 6.45
C VAL A 40 1.94 11.17 7.53
N SER A 41 0.90 11.49 8.31
CA SER A 41 0.38 10.66 9.40
C SER A 41 -0.83 9.85 8.95
N TYR A 42 -0.88 8.57 9.31
CA TYR A 42 -2.08 7.79 9.03
C TYR A 42 -3.33 8.38 9.72
N GLU A 43 -3.24 8.67 11.02
CA GLU A 43 -4.41 9.09 11.81
C GLU A 43 -4.87 10.51 11.50
N ASN A 44 -3.94 11.42 11.20
CA ASN A 44 -4.27 12.84 11.01
C ASN A 44 -4.50 13.22 9.54
N ASP A 45 -3.89 12.49 8.60
CA ASP A 45 -3.91 12.85 7.18
C ASP A 45 -4.66 11.82 6.34
N ILE A 46 -4.23 10.56 6.36
CA ILE A 46 -4.73 9.54 5.43
C ILE A 46 -6.12 9.05 5.80
N LYS A 47 -6.36 8.74 7.07
CA LYS A 47 -7.64 8.21 7.54
C LYS A 47 -8.79 9.21 7.34
N PRO A 48 -8.64 10.53 7.63
CA PRO A 48 -9.65 11.53 7.27
C PRO A 48 -9.92 11.59 5.76
N LEU A 49 -8.88 11.49 4.91
CA LEU A 49 -9.07 11.48 3.45
C LEU A 49 -9.82 10.24 2.96
N ILE A 50 -9.54 9.07 3.54
CA ILE A 50 -10.31 7.84 3.25
C ILE A 50 -11.78 8.01 3.65
N GLN A 51 -12.04 8.58 4.83
CA GLN A 51 -13.40 8.84 5.31
C GLN A 51 -14.15 9.84 4.42
N GLN A 52 -13.47 10.85 3.91
CA GLN A 52 -14.05 11.88 3.06
C GLN A 52 -14.29 11.41 1.62
N SER A 53 -13.33 10.67 1.06
CA SER A 53 -13.22 10.48 -0.40
C SER A 53 -13.39 9.04 -0.85
N CYS A 54 -13.37 8.07 0.05
CA CYS A 54 -13.38 6.64 -0.31
C CYS A 54 -14.54 5.85 0.31
N ALA A 55 -15.16 6.32 1.39
CA ALA A 55 -16.17 5.58 2.14
C ALA A 55 -17.51 6.32 2.29
N THR A 56 -18.61 5.57 2.27
CA THR A 56 -19.97 6.12 2.49
C THR A 56 -20.67 5.49 3.69
N ASN A 57 -20.13 4.40 4.26
CA ASN A 57 -20.81 3.56 5.26
C ASN A 57 -22.14 2.93 4.79
N LEU A 58 -22.42 2.95 3.48
CA LEU A 58 -23.66 2.40 2.92
C LEU A 58 -23.52 0.95 2.43
N GLY A 59 -22.35 0.34 2.61
CA GLY A 59 -22.08 -1.04 2.23
C GLY A 59 -21.55 -1.21 0.80
N ALA A 60 -21.23 -2.47 0.48
CA ALA A 60 -20.77 -2.87 -0.85
C ALA A 60 -21.80 -2.57 -1.95
N GLY A 61 -21.32 -2.36 -3.18
CA GLY A 61 -22.18 -2.10 -4.35
C GLY A 61 -22.48 -0.62 -4.61
N THR A 62 -22.06 0.28 -3.72
CA THR A 62 -22.17 1.74 -3.90
C THR A 62 -21.02 2.33 -4.72
N GLY A 63 -20.00 1.53 -5.01
CA GLY A 63 -18.75 2.01 -5.60
C GLY A 63 -17.88 2.78 -4.61
N CYS A 64 -18.18 2.71 -3.31
CA CYS A 64 -17.37 3.22 -2.19
C CYS A 64 -17.22 2.13 -1.13
N HIS A 65 -16.31 2.33 -0.19
CA HIS A 65 -16.12 1.43 0.95
C HIS A 65 -17.14 1.65 2.07
N ASP A 66 -17.30 0.62 2.90
CA ASP A 66 -17.97 0.70 4.18
C ASP A 66 -16.95 0.86 5.33
N ALA A 67 -17.39 0.69 6.58
CA ALA A 67 -16.57 0.94 7.76
C ALA A 67 -15.29 0.10 7.87
N TRP A 68 -15.16 -1.03 7.14
CA TRP A 68 -13.95 -1.86 7.23
C TRP A 68 -12.68 -1.12 6.80
N ILE A 69 -12.80 -0.12 5.91
CA ILE A 69 -11.64 0.63 5.43
C ILE A 69 -11.11 1.64 6.46
N PHE A 70 -11.73 1.76 7.63
CA PHE A 70 -11.22 2.62 8.70
C PHE A 70 -10.27 1.91 9.66
N ASP A 71 -10.09 0.61 9.48
CA ASP A 71 -9.13 -0.19 10.21
C ASP A 71 -7.79 -0.18 9.46
N TYR A 72 -6.74 0.25 10.15
CA TYR A 72 -5.39 0.33 9.59
C TYR A 72 -4.90 -1.01 9.05
N ASP A 73 -5.12 -2.13 9.75
CA ASP A 73 -4.60 -3.44 9.34
C ASP A 73 -5.20 -3.91 8.01
N ASN A 74 -6.48 -3.58 7.76
CA ASN A 74 -7.16 -3.86 6.50
C ASN A 74 -6.59 -3.03 5.35
N ILE A 75 -6.28 -1.75 5.60
CA ILE A 75 -5.65 -0.89 4.60
C ILE A 75 -4.23 -1.36 4.33
N LYS A 76 -3.44 -1.62 5.37
CA LYS A 76 -2.03 -1.99 5.24
C LYS A 76 -1.87 -3.27 4.42
N THR A 77 -2.72 -4.26 4.64
CA THR A 77 -2.79 -5.46 3.81
C THR A 77 -3.01 -5.14 2.33
N SER A 78 -3.87 -4.16 2.03
CA SER A 78 -4.18 -3.72 0.66
C SER A 78 -3.06 -2.88 0.02
N VAL A 79 -2.36 -2.07 0.82
CA VAL A 79 -1.16 -1.31 0.43
C VAL A 79 -0.03 -2.27 0.07
N ASP A 80 0.26 -3.24 0.93
CA ASP A 80 1.31 -4.24 0.70
C ASP A 80 0.98 -5.16 -0.48
N GLY A 81 -0.31 -5.38 -0.74
CA GLY A 81 -0.78 -6.06 -1.94
C GLY A 81 -0.59 -5.25 -3.24
N GLY A 82 -0.38 -3.93 -3.16
CA GLY A 82 -0.34 -2.99 -4.28
C GLY A 82 -1.72 -2.63 -4.84
N ILE A 83 -2.79 -3.15 -4.24
CA ILE A 83 -4.17 -2.94 -4.70
C ILE A 83 -4.60 -1.50 -4.38
N PHE A 84 -4.24 -1.02 -3.19
CA PHE A 84 -4.65 0.30 -2.72
C PHE A 84 -4.20 1.42 -3.67
N TRP A 85 -2.92 1.45 -4.03
CA TRP A 85 -2.39 2.45 -4.98
C TRP A 85 -3.01 2.31 -6.37
N SER A 86 -3.14 1.09 -6.89
CA SER A 86 -3.72 0.86 -8.22
C SER A 86 -5.14 1.41 -8.36
N VAL A 87 -5.93 1.35 -7.29
CA VAL A 87 -7.28 1.92 -7.28
C VAL A 87 -7.23 3.45 -7.30
N ILE A 88 -6.38 4.07 -6.47
CA ILE A 88 -6.23 5.52 -6.40
C ILE A 88 -5.76 6.07 -7.74
N GLU A 89 -4.70 5.49 -8.31
CA GLU A 89 -4.11 5.88 -9.59
C GLU A 89 -5.11 5.72 -10.75
N SER A 90 -5.88 4.63 -10.78
CA SER A 90 -6.86 4.40 -11.84
C SER A 90 -8.15 5.21 -11.69
N GLY A 91 -8.39 5.82 -10.52
CA GLY A 91 -9.67 6.45 -10.20
C GLY A 91 -10.86 5.48 -10.30
N TYR A 92 -10.63 4.18 -10.05
CA TYR A 92 -11.67 3.16 -10.24
C TYR A 92 -12.86 3.40 -9.29
N MET A 93 -12.59 3.88 -8.08
CA MET A 93 -13.59 4.33 -7.11
C MET A 93 -13.14 5.61 -6.39
N PRO A 94 -14.08 6.47 -6.00
CA PRO A 94 -15.52 6.37 -6.26
C PRO A 94 -15.88 6.63 -7.73
N LYS A 95 -16.99 6.06 -8.23
CA LYS A 95 -17.48 6.36 -9.58
C LYS A 95 -17.99 7.80 -9.64
N MET A 96 -17.40 8.63 -10.49
CA MET A 96 -17.82 10.01 -10.69
C MET A 96 -18.67 10.16 -11.96
N PRO A 97 -19.74 10.99 -11.95
CA PRO A 97 -20.33 11.65 -10.78
C PRO A 97 -21.04 10.63 -9.85
N ASN A 98 -21.04 10.88 -8.54
CA ASN A 98 -21.78 10.08 -7.57
C ASN A 98 -22.92 10.87 -6.92
N SER A 99 -23.87 10.15 -6.29
CA SER A 99 -25.00 10.71 -5.54
C SER A 99 -24.70 10.97 -4.06
N PHE A 100 -23.47 10.71 -3.61
CA PHE A 100 -23.06 10.81 -2.20
C PHE A 100 -22.43 12.18 -1.87
N GLY A 101 -22.20 13.02 -2.89
CA GLY A 101 -21.51 14.30 -2.70
C GLY A 101 -20.01 14.15 -2.46
N ILE A 102 -19.46 12.95 -2.68
CA ILE A 102 -18.02 12.73 -2.59
C ILE A 102 -17.37 13.42 -3.80
N VAL A 103 -16.34 14.21 -3.56
CA VAL A 103 -15.50 14.79 -4.60
C VAL A 103 -14.25 13.91 -4.78
N GLY A 104 -13.68 13.93 -5.97
CA GLY A 104 -12.40 13.26 -6.19
C GLY A 104 -11.28 13.94 -5.41
N LEU A 105 -10.19 13.21 -5.19
CA LEU A 105 -8.98 13.76 -4.57
C LEU A 105 -8.46 14.95 -5.39
N THR A 106 -8.03 15.98 -4.68
CA THR A 106 -7.16 17.02 -5.22
C THR A 106 -5.76 16.45 -5.50
N GLN A 107 -4.95 17.20 -6.24
CA GLN A 107 -3.57 16.80 -6.53
C GLN A 107 -2.74 16.67 -5.25
N GLU A 108 -2.91 17.60 -4.29
CA GLU A 108 -2.19 17.56 -3.01
C GLU A 108 -2.58 16.33 -2.18
N GLU A 109 -3.88 16.00 -2.12
CA GLU A 109 -4.35 14.81 -1.41
C GLU A 109 -3.88 13.51 -2.07
N TYR A 110 -3.83 13.47 -3.40
CA TYR A 110 -3.24 12.35 -4.15
C TYR A 110 -1.76 12.16 -3.79
N GLU A 111 -0.99 13.24 -3.76
CA GLU A 111 0.43 13.23 -3.38
C GLU A 111 0.64 12.81 -1.92
N MET A 112 -0.28 13.15 -1.02
CA MET A 112 -0.24 12.67 0.37
C MET A 112 -0.36 11.13 0.45
N PHE A 113 -1.28 10.53 -0.32
CA PHE A 113 -1.37 9.07 -0.40
C PHE A 113 -0.11 8.44 -0.98
N GLU A 114 0.43 9.03 -2.06
CA GLU A 114 1.69 8.55 -2.66
C GLU A 114 2.82 8.59 -1.64
N CYS A 115 3.03 9.73 -0.98
CA CYS A 115 4.08 9.90 0.01
C CYS A 115 3.94 8.96 1.21
N TRP A 116 2.73 8.77 1.72
CA TRP A 116 2.50 7.84 2.83
C TRP A 116 2.81 6.39 2.44
N ILE A 117 2.36 5.94 1.25
CA ILE A 117 2.67 4.59 0.74
C ILE A 117 4.17 4.42 0.53
N CYS A 118 4.82 5.46 -0.01
CA CYS A 118 6.25 5.52 -0.23
C CYS A 118 7.09 5.42 1.05
N ASP A 119 6.57 5.96 2.15
CA ASP A 119 7.18 5.84 3.47
C ASP A 119 6.90 4.50 4.16
N GLY A 120 6.34 3.53 3.43
CA GLY A 120 5.99 2.21 3.96
C GLY A 120 4.65 2.17 4.69
N ALA A 121 3.82 3.19 4.51
CA ALA A 121 2.49 3.36 5.09
C ALA A 121 2.49 3.19 6.63
N PRO A 122 3.22 4.03 7.39
CA PRO A 122 3.30 3.92 8.85
C PRO A 122 1.96 4.24 9.54
N GLU A 123 1.74 3.63 10.71
CA GLU A 123 0.67 3.95 11.66
C GLU A 123 1.21 4.90 12.75
N ASN A 124 1.19 6.21 12.47
CA ASN A 124 1.83 7.26 13.28
C ASN A 124 0.91 8.43 13.59
#